data_AF-A0AA42SVT8-F1
#
_entry.id   AF-A0AA42SVT8-F1
#
_cell.length_a   1.000
_cell.length_b   1.000
_cell.length_c   1.000
_cell.angle_alpha   90.00
_cell.angle_beta   90.00
_cell.angle_gamma   90.00
#
_symmetry.space_group_name_H-M   'P 1'
#
loop_
_entity.id
_entity.type
_entity.pdbx_description
1 polymer ?
#
loop_
_entity_poly.entity_id
_entity_poly.type
_entity_poly.pdbx_seq_one_letter_code
_entity_poly.pdbx_strand_id
1 'polypeptide(L)'
;MQDPKKQFKYTATCQNKLCLSQFGTNRKHTKTCSPKCRQVVSRQREDKQDKKRLRKFTTSAFAHYLADQCKRAGTLEIIPKQIGQLVELCEVYKYSLRANGYGHTRTFSICHIQPVKSATHIGTLFPQNIVVSTTADNVQFKNKSHAGFGHRILKARLSPSLRIDENLSNGKVIKELVSYLGEAVACKLAVKCKLQSSQKQQLIDWLRAQNDSRVPKLVDLMELPPRDLVNLKALISGKKGFSKDFSTYSTEDVFLHELQRQTAHRPDLIEVREYYLAKLQPVRALEFGLSLSGIIGIPRTTETTTLTSNLHKAQFELLHGGSPANLFYALKQIGQFTAERNAGNSKGSNARTLAVLEFRQPPLGTESVTLSSHFEEDTPPF
;
A
#
# COMPACT_ATOMS: atom_id res chain seq x y z
N MET A 1 55.78 -2.06 46.12
CA MET A 1 55.39 -0.94 45.23
C MET A 1 53.88 -1.00 45.07
N GLN A 2 53.14 -0.03 45.63
CA GLN A 2 51.70 0.06 45.43
C GLN A 2 51.45 0.81 44.11
N ASP A 3 50.81 0.16 43.15
CA ASP A 3 50.42 0.80 41.89
C ASP A 3 49.51 2.01 42.19
N PRO A 4 49.73 3.17 41.53
CA PRO A 4 48.93 4.35 41.75
C PRO A 4 47.46 4.06 41.43
N LYS A 5 46.57 4.27 42.41
CA LYS A 5 45.12 4.12 42.23
C LYS A 5 44.66 5.02 41.09
N LYS A 6 44.18 4.42 40.00
CA LYS A 6 43.55 5.13 38.87
C LYS A 6 42.43 6.04 39.40
N GLN A 7 42.65 7.36 39.30
CA GLN A 7 41.62 8.35 39.60
C GLN A 7 40.66 8.47 38.41
N PHE A 8 39.36 8.37 38.69
CA PHE A 8 38.30 8.54 37.71
C PHE A 8 37.55 9.85 37.97
N LYS A 9 37.24 10.61 36.92
CA LYS A 9 36.51 11.89 37.05
C LYS A 9 35.04 11.73 37.47
N TYR A 10 34.43 10.59 37.18
CA TYR A 10 33.02 10.32 37.46
C TYR A 10 32.83 8.90 38.00
N THR A 11 31.79 8.71 38.82
CA THR A 11 31.25 7.41 39.21
C THR A 11 29.88 7.20 38.57
N ALA A 12 29.62 5.99 38.07
CA ALA A 12 28.36 5.63 37.45
C ALA A 12 27.93 4.21 37.83
N THR A 13 26.63 3.95 37.82
CA THR A 13 26.07 2.61 37.99
C THR A 13 25.83 1.97 36.63
N CYS A 14 26.26 0.72 36.44
CA CYS A 14 26.09 0.02 35.18
C CYS A 14 24.61 -0.16 34.81
N GLN A 15 24.22 0.21 33.59
CA GLN A 15 22.84 0.03 33.09
C GLN A 15 22.45 -1.43 32.80
N ASN A 16 23.40 -2.37 32.82
CA ASN A 16 23.07 -3.79 32.70
C ASN A 16 22.38 -4.23 34.00
N LYS A 17 21.10 -4.60 33.90
CA LYS A 17 20.27 -5.04 35.04
C LYS A 17 20.83 -6.25 35.79
N LEU A 18 21.67 -7.05 35.15
CA LEU A 18 22.32 -8.22 35.76
C LEU A 18 23.63 -7.87 36.48
N CYS A 19 24.20 -6.69 36.21
CA CYS A 19 25.47 -6.27 36.80
C CYS A 19 25.27 -5.22 37.89
N LEU A 20 24.60 -4.11 37.57
CA LEU A 20 24.30 -2.99 38.47
C LEU A 20 25.49 -2.47 39.31
N SER A 21 26.73 -2.83 38.95
CA SER A 21 27.92 -2.45 39.69
C SER A 21 28.20 -0.96 39.52
N GLN A 22 28.66 -0.32 40.60
CA GLN A 22 29.27 1.01 40.51
C GLN A 22 30.66 0.89 39.84
N PHE A 23 31.00 1.82 38.95
CA PHE A 23 32.29 1.86 38.27
C PHE A 23 32.75 3.30 38.05
N GLY A 24 34.07 3.50 38.03
CA GLY A 24 34.69 4.78 37.68
C GLY A 24 34.81 4.98 36.17
N THR A 25 34.60 6.21 35.69
CA THR A 25 34.79 6.58 34.29
C THR A 25 35.31 8.01 34.15
N ASN A 26 36.09 8.26 33.09
CA ASN A 26 36.51 9.61 32.71
C ASN A 26 35.55 10.28 31.70
N ARG A 27 34.51 9.57 31.25
CA ARG A 27 33.51 10.07 30.30
C ARG A 27 32.13 10.09 30.94
N LYS A 28 31.54 11.28 31.07
CA LYS A 28 30.23 11.55 31.70
C LYS A 28 29.08 10.68 31.17
N HIS A 29 29.13 10.26 29.90
CA HIS A 29 28.06 9.50 29.26
C HIS A 29 28.31 7.97 29.19
N THR A 30 29.31 7.45 29.92
CA THR A 30 29.54 6.00 29.96
C THR A 30 28.44 5.32 30.76
N LYS A 31 27.69 4.44 30.10
CA LYS A 31 26.52 3.77 30.67
C LYS A 31 26.80 2.37 31.20
N THR A 32 27.97 1.80 30.90
CA THR A 32 28.30 0.39 31.18
C THR A 32 29.73 0.24 31.66
N CYS A 33 29.96 -0.63 32.64
CA CYS A 33 31.26 -0.87 33.25
C CYS A 33 32.26 -1.61 32.33
N SER A 34 31.77 -2.38 31.34
CA SER A 34 32.59 -3.22 30.47
C SER A 34 32.01 -3.36 29.06
N PRO A 35 32.82 -3.79 28.06
CA PRO A 35 32.33 -4.15 26.73
C PRO A 35 31.25 -5.24 26.75
N LYS A 36 31.38 -6.25 27.63
CA LYS A 36 30.36 -7.30 27.82
C LYS A 36 29.02 -6.71 28.25
N CYS A 37 29.02 -5.82 29.25
CA CYS A 37 27.80 -5.13 29.68
C CYS A 37 27.23 -4.21 28.60
N ARG A 38 28.08 -3.58 27.78
CA ARG A 38 27.64 -2.80 26.61
C ARG A 38 26.87 -3.66 25.61
N GLN A 39 27.39 -4.85 25.29
CA GLN A 39 26.75 -5.78 24.36
C GLN A 39 25.39 -6.26 24.88
N VAL A 40 25.30 -6.61 26.17
CA VAL A 40 24.02 -7.00 26.81
C VAL A 40 23.00 -5.87 26.73
N VAL A 41 23.39 -4.63 27.06
CA VAL A 41 22.49 -3.48 26.97
C VAL A 41 22.10 -3.18 25.51
N SER A 42 23.00 -3.37 24.54
CA SER A 42 22.67 -3.23 23.10
C SER A 42 21.60 -4.23 22.68
N ARG A 43 21.82 -5.52 22.97
CA ARG A 43 20.87 -6.60 22.66
C ARG A 43 19.50 -6.35 23.29
N GLN A 44 19.46 -5.96 24.57
CA GLN A 44 18.19 -5.61 25.23
C GLN A 44 17.45 -4.44 24.56
N ARG A 45 18.19 -3.46 24.02
CA ARG A 45 17.59 -2.34 23.28
C ARG A 45 17.07 -2.79 21.91
N GLU A 46 17.85 -3.60 21.20
CA GLU A 46 17.47 -4.20 19.92
C GLU A 46 16.21 -5.05 20.10
N ASP A 47 16.17 -5.95 21.08
CA ASP A 47 14.99 -6.78 21.39
C ASP A 47 13.74 -5.92 21.68
N LYS A 48 13.90 -4.84 22.44
CA LYS A 48 12.79 -3.92 22.75
C LYS A 48 12.31 -3.20 21.48
N GLN A 49 13.23 -2.84 20.59
CA GLN A 49 12.92 -2.19 19.34
C GLN A 49 12.23 -3.15 18.36
N ASP A 50 12.69 -4.40 18.30
CA ASP A 50 12.12 -5.43 17.44
C ASP A 50 10.73 -5.85 17.91
N LYS A 51 10.50 -6.00 19.22
CA LYS A 51 9.14 -6.16 19.76
C LYS A 51 8.21 -5.02 19.35
N LYS A 52 8.70 -3.77 19.33
CA LYS A 52 7.92 -2.61 18.87
C LYS A 52 7.64 -2.66 17.37
N ARG A 53 8.64 -3.01 16.55
CA ARG A 53 8.52 -3.13 15.09
C ARG A 53 7.58 -4.28 14.71
N LEU A 54 7.73 -5.43 15.34
CA LEU A 54 6.86 -6.59 15.17
C LEU A 54 5.42 -6.24 15.52
N ARG A 55 5.19 -5.58 16.67
CA ARG A 55 3.85 -5.08 17.05
C ARG A 55 3.27 -4.15 15.98
N LYS A 56 4.07 -3.23 15.43
CA LYS A 56 3.61 -2.34 14.35
C LYS A 56 3.19 -3.12 13.12
N PHE A 57 3.95 -4.15 12.73
CA PHE A 57 3.55 -5.04 11.63
C PHE A 57 2.25 -5.77 11.96
N THR A 58 2.20 -6.54 13.05
CA THR A 58 1.08 -7.45 13.37
C THR A 58 -0.24 -6.75 13.64
N THR A 59 -0.21 -5.45 13.95
CA THR A 59 -1.41 -4.64 14.18
C THR A 59 -1.69 -3.64 13.06
N SER A 60 -0.88 -3.65 11.98
CA SER A 60 -1.07 -2.74 10.84
C SER A 60 -2.24 -3.17 9.97
N ALA A 61 -2.90 -2.20 9.34
CA ALA A 61 -3.94 -2.47 8.36
C ALA A 61 -3.42 -3.29 7.16
N PHE A 62 -2.14 -3.14 6.81
CA PHE A 62 -1.50 -3.94 5.77
C PHE A 62 -1.40 -5.43 6.15
N ALA A 63 -0.98 -5.76 7.37
CA ALA A 63 -0.95 -7.16 7.82
C ALA A 63 -2.35 -7.79 7.86
N HIS A 64 -3.38 -7.03 8.25
CA HIS A 64 -4.76 -7.48 8.16
C HIS A 64 -5.20 -7.73 6.72
N TYR A 65 -4.85 -6.84 5.79
CA TYR A 65 -5.09 -7.05 4.37
C TYR A 65 -4.42 -8.33 3.86
N LEU A 66 -3.15 -8.58 4.20
CA LEU A 66 -2.46 -9.81 3.82
C LEU A 66 -3.17 -11.04 4.38
N ALA A 67 -3.60 -11.00 5.64
CA ALA A 67 -4.33 -12.09 6.27
C ALA A 67 -5.66 -12.37 5.56
N ASP A 68 -6.44 -11.34 5.22
CA ASP A 68 -7.70 -11.48 4.48
C ASP A 68 -7.47 -12.12 3.10
N GLN A 69 -6.40 -11.73 2.39
CA GLN A 69 -6.06 -12.36 1.12
C GLN A 69 -5.60 -13.81 1.29
N CYS A 70 -4.81 -14.13 2.31
CA CYS A 70 -4.42 -15.53 2.60
C CYS A 70 -5.65 -16.40 2.89
N LYS A 71 -6.62 -15.88 3.65
CA LYS A 71 -7.89 -16.57 3.92
C LYS A 71 -8.67 -16.81 2.64
N ARG A 72 -8.82 -15.78 1.80
CA ARG A 72 -9.51 -15.88 0.50
C ARG A 72 -8.86 -16.90 -0.43
N ALA A 73 -7.54 -17.03 -0.38
CA ALA A 73 -6.75 -17.96 -1.15
C ALA A 73 -6.70 -19.38 -0.56
N GLY A 74 -6.85 -19.50 0.75
CA GLY A 74 -6.69 -20.75 1.50
C GLY A 74 -5.23 -21.16 1.74
N THR A 75 -4.25 -20.29 1.51
CA THR A 75 -2.82 -20.58 1.68
C THR A 75 -1.99 -19.32 1.92
N LEU A 76 -0.87 -19.43 2.63
CA LEU A 76 0.15 -18.39 2.79
C LEU A 76 1.05 -18.24 1.56
N GLU A 77 1.08 -19.23 0.66
CA GLU A 77 2.01 -19.26 -0.48
C GLU A 77 1.75 -18.16 -1.51
N ILE A 78 0.60 -17.49 -1.45
CA ILE A 78 0.32 -16.30 -2.27
C ILE A 78 1.21 -15.11 -1.91
N ILE A 79 1.86 -15.13 -0.73
CA ILE A 79 2.66 -14.02 -0.21
C ILE A 79 4.11 -14.13 -0.71
N PRO A 80 4.67 -13.07 -1.33
CA PRO A 80 6.07 -13.07 -1.71
C PRO A 80 6.97 -13.12 -0.47
N LYS A 81 8.04 -13.91 -0.53
CA LYS A 81 9.01 -14.03 0.58
C LYS A 81 10.08 -12.93 0.54
N GLN A 82 10.37 -12.39 -0.63
CA GLN A 82 11.42 -11.40 -0.79
C GLN A 82 10.97 -10.03 -0.27
N ILE A 83 11.82 -9.39 0.54
CA ILE A 83 11.51 -8.09 1.14
C ILE A 83 11.23 -7.01 0.10
N GLY A 84 11.91 -7.03 -1.06
CA GLY A 84 11.68 -6.07 -2.14
C GLY A 84 10.25 -6.14 -2.67
N GLN A 85 9.77 -7.35 -2.97
CA GLN A 85 8.42 -7.60 -3.45
C GLN A 85 7.35 -7.27 -2.40
N LEU A 86 7.62 -7.54 -1.12
CA LEU A 86 6.71 -7.16 -0.03
C LEU A 86 6.59 -5.64 0.14
N VAL A 87 7.69 -4.91 -0.03
CA VAL A 87 7.69 -3.45 0.01
C VAL A 87 6.91 -2.89 -1.18
N GLU A 88 7.13 -3.41 -2.38
CA GLU A 88 6.37 -3.01 -3.58
C GLU A 88 4.87 -3.27 -3.41
N LEU A 89 4.48 -4.46 -2.92
CA LEU A 89 3.09 -4.79 -2.59
C LEU A 89 2.50 -3.82 -1.56
N CYS A 90 3.27 -3.42 -0.55
CA CYS A 90 2.83 -2.45 0.43
C CYS A 90 2.62 -1.06 -0.17
N GLU A 91 3.45 -0.65 -1.12
CA GLU A 91 3.26 0.61 -1.85
C GLU A 91 2.03 0.57 -2.74
N VAL A 92 1.74 -0.55 -3.41
CA VAL A 92 0.48 -0.75 -4.15
C VAL A 92 -0.72 -0.64 -3.21
N TYR A 93 -0.66 -1.26 -2.03
CA TYR A 93 -1.70 -1.14 -1.01
C TYR A 93 -1.91 0.30 -0.52
N LYS A 94 -0.83 1.04 -0.23
CA LYS A 94 -0.94 2.45 0.14
C LYS A 94 -1.47 3.31 -1.00
N TYR A 95 -1.06 3.02 -2.23
CA TYR A 95 -1.53 3.71 -3.41
C TYR A 95 -3.05 3.54 -3.58
N SER A 96 -3.58 2.33 -3.39
CA SER A 96 -5.03 2.11 -3.45
C SER A 96 -5.79 2.88 -2.36
N LEU A 97 -5.21 3.05 -1.17
CA LEU A 97 -5.78 3.92 -0.13
C LEU A 97 -5.77 5.39 -0.56
N ARG A 98 -4.65 5.89 -1.09
CA ARG A 98 -4.53 7.27 -1.59
C ARG A 98 -5.51 7.57 -2.73
N ALA A 99 -5.61 6.67 -3.71
CA ALA A 99 -6.50 6.82 -4.86
C ALA A 99 -7.97 6.99 -4.44
N ASN A 100 -8.37 6.31 -3.36
CA ASN A 100 -9.70 6.39 -2.76
C ASN A 100 -9.86 7.48 -1.68
N GLY A 101 -8.91 8.41 -1.56
CA GLY A 101 -8.95 9.46 -0.53
C GLY A 101 -9.00 8.88 0.89
N TYR A 102 -8.27 7.80 1.14
CA TYR A 102 -8.25 7.04 2.39
C TYR A 102 -9.63 6.52 2.84
N GLY A 103 -10.49 6.17 1.88
CA GLY A 103 -11.83 5.63 2.12
C GLY A 103 -12.97 6.64 1.96
N HIS A 104 -12.67 7.85 1.47
CA HIS A 104 -13.68 8.81 1.05
C HIS A 104 -14.54 8.26 -0.11
N THR A 105 -13.90 7.53 -1.03
CA THR A 105 -14.58 6.79 -2.11
C THR A 105 -14.19 5.30 -2.08
N ARG A 106 -14.86 4.50 -2.91
CA ARG A 106 -14.54 3.08 -3.16
C ARG A 106 -14.41 2.78 -4.65
N THR A 107 -14.00 3.79 -5.42
CA THR A 107 -13.90 3.75 -6.88
C THR A 107 -12.86 2.71 -7.32
N PHE A 108 -11.76 2.58 -6.58
CA PHE A 108 -10.66 1.69 -6.93
C PHE A 108 -10.48 0.54 -5.94
N SER A 109 -10.05 -0.60 -6.46
CA SER A 109 -9.71 -1.78 -5.69
C SER A 109 -8.37 -2.36 -6.14
N ILE A 110 -7.74 -3.12 -5.25
CA ILE A 110 -6.58 -3.94 -5.60
C ILE A 110 -7.10 -5.17 -6.36
N CYS A 111 -6.85 -5.19 -7.66
CA CYS A 111 -7.30 -6.20 -8.61
C CYS A 111 -6.19 -7.22 -8.87
N HIS A 112 -6.60 -8.45 -9.19
CA HIS A 112 -5.69 -9.52 -9.55
C HIS A 112 -5.72 -9.72 -11.06
N ILE A 113 -4.55 -9.75 -11.70
CA ILE A 113 -4.40 -10.07 -13.13
C ILE A 113 -4.78 -11.53 -13.37
N GLN A 114 -4.10 -12.46 -12.70
CA GLN A 114 -4.58 -13.83 -12.53
C GLN A 114 -5.43 -13.88 -11.24
N PRO A 115 -6.70 -14.30 -11.29
CA PRO A 115 -7.60 -14.32 -10.15
C PRO A 115 -7.17 -15.34 -9.09
N VAL A 116 -7.49 -15.02 -7.83
CA VAL A 116 -7.28 -15.91 -6.68
C VAL A 116 -8.00 -17.24 -6.86
N LYS A 117 -9.26 -17.21 -7.29
CA LYS A 117 -10.09 -18.41 -7.49
C LYS A 117 -10.14 -18.77 -8.97
N SER A 118 -9.22 -19.63 -9.42
CA SER A 118 -9.27 -20.27 -10.74
C SER A 118 -9.33 -21.79 -10.62
N ALA A 119 -9.59 -22.52 -11.72
CA ALA A 119 -9.70 -23.98 -11.68
C ALA A 119 -8.38 -24.66 -11.26
N THR A 120 -7.30 -24.38 -11.99
CA THR A 120 -6.00 -25.09 -11.86
C THR A 120 -4.92 -24.29 -11.14
N HIS A 121 -5.06 -22.97 -11.11
CA HIS A 121 -4.05 -22.05 -10.56
C HIS A 121 -4.63 -21.17 -9.45
N ILE A 122 -3.75 -20.52 -8.71
CA ILE A 122 -4.09 -19.47 -7.77
C ILE A 122 -3.29 -18.21 -8.10
N GLY A 123 -4.00 -17.10 -8.30
CA GLY A 123 -3.40 -15.77 -8.36
C GLY A 123 -2.75 -15.41 -7.03
N THR A 124 -1.55 -14.83 -7.11
CA THR A 124 -0.75 -14.48 -5.92
C THR A 124 -0.78 -12.98 -5.63
N LEU A 125 -0.23 -12.57 -4.48
CA LEU A 125 0.01 -11.16 -4.14
C LEU A 125 1.38 -10.66 -4.60
N PHE A 126 2.01 -11.33 -5.56
CA PHE A 126 3.23 -10.80 -6.16
C PHE A 126 2.90 -9.49 -6.90
N PRO A 127 3.74 -8.45 -6.82
CA PRO A 127 3.43 -7.13 -7.40
C PRO A 127 3.11 -7.16 -8.90
N GLN A 128 3.68 -8.12 -9.65
CA GLN A 128 3.41 -8.37 -11.07
C GLN A 128 2.04 -9.04 -11.35
N ASN A 129 1.32 -9.51 -10.33
CA ASN A 129 -0.04 -10.03 -10.45
C ASN A 129 -1.11 -9.07 -9.96
N ILE A 130 -0.71 -7.94 -9.38
CA ILE A 130 -1.62 -7.04 -8.68
C ILE A 130 -1.60 -5.70 -9.36
N VAL A 131 -2.76 -5.07 -9.54
CA VAL A 131 -2.91 -3.70 -10.05
C VAL A 131 -3.99 -2.95 -9.28
N VAL A 132 -3.93 -1.63 -9.22
CA VAL A 132 -5.05 -0.81 -8.74
C VAL A 132 -5.92 -0.40 -9.92
N SER A 133 -7.18 -0.79 -9.92
CA SER A 133 -8.11 -0.45 -11.00
C SER A 133 -9.53 -0.29 -10.45
N THR A 134 -10.48 0.05 -11.31
CA THR A 134 -11.86 0.34 -10.91
C THR A 134 -12.51 -0.88 -10.25
N THR A 135 -13.22 -0.65 -9.15
CA THR A 135 -13.95 -1.70 -8.43
C THR A 135 -15.07 -2.28 -9.30
N ALA A 136 -15.75 -1.42 -10.08
CA ALA A 136 -16.84 -1.83 -10.94
C ALA A 136 -16.40 -2.85 -12.01
N ASP A 137 -15.31 -2.58 -12.71
CA ASP A 137 -14.83 -3.47 -13.76
C ASP A 137 -14.23 -4.76 -13.18
N ASN A 138 -13.56 -4.69 -12.03
CA ASN A 138 -13.08 -5.88 -11.31
C ASN A 138 -14.21 -6.84 -10.95
N VAL A 139 -15.34 -6.32 -10.46
CA VAL A 139 -16.53 -7.12 -10.15
C VAL A 139 -17.11 -7.75 -11.43
N GLN A 140 -17.15 -7.02 -12.54
CA GLN A 140 -17.63 -7.53 -13.82
C GLN A 140 -16.69 -8.57 -14.45
N PHE A 141 -15.38 -8.40 -14.29
CA PHE A 141 -14.35 -9.30 -14.81
C PHE A 141 -14.33 -10.65 -14.06
N LYS A 142 -14.79 -10.67 -12.80
CA LYS A 142 -14.95 -11.88 -11.97
C LYS A 142 -13.63 -12.68 -11.88
N ASN A 143 -13.68 -13.96 -12.25
CA ASN A 143 -12.53 -14.89 -12.25
C ASN A 143 -12.01 -15.13 -13.68
N LYS A 144 -12.22 -14.19 -14.60
CA LYS A 144 -11.60 -14.25 -15.93
C LYS A 144 -10.11 -13.94 -15.82
N SER A 145 -9.34 -14.45 -16.77
CA SER A 145 -7.92 -14.15 -16.90
C SER A 145 -7.47 -14.38 -18.33
N HIS A 146 -6.51 -13.58 -18.80
CA HIS A 146 -5.81 -13.85 -20.05
C HIS A 146 -4.69 -14.86 -19.81
N ALA A 147 -4.56 -15.83 -20.71
CA ALA A 147 -3.54 -16.87 -20.60
C ALA A 147 -2.14 -16.24 -20.64
N GLY A 148 -1.26 -16.66 -19.72
CA GLY A 148 0.13 -16.19 -19.67
C GLY A 148 0.35 -14.89 -18.88
N PHE A 149 -0.72 -14.24 -18.38
CA PHE A 149 -0.61 -13.01 -17.61
C PHE A 149 -0.82 -13.21 -16.11
N GLY A 150 -0.10 -12.42 -15.33
CA GLY A 150 -0.19 -12.43 -13.86
C GLY A 150 0.59 -13.58 -13.21
N HIS A 151 1.20 -13.31 -12.06
CA HIS A 151 1.91 -14.34 -11.30
C HIS A 151 0.95 -15.29 -10.58
N ARG A 152 1.19 -16.59 -10.77
CA ARG A 152 0.29 -17.65 -10.35
C ARG A 152 1.03 -18.90 -9.92
N ILE A 153 0.40 -19.68 -9.04
CA ILE A 153 0.92 -20.96 -8.56
C ILE A 153 -0.06 -22.06 -8.96
N LEU A 154 0.45 -23.23 -9.34
CA LEU A 154 -0.37 -24.42 -9.58
C LEU A 154 -0.94 -24.93 -8.26
N LYS A 155 -2.26 -25.13 -8.18
CA LYS A 155 -2.91 -25.62 -6.96
C LYS A 155 -2.39 -26.98 -6.50
N ALA A 156 -2.03 -27.84 -7.45
CA ALA A 156 -1.44 -29.16 -7.17
C ALA A 156 -0.06 -29.09 -6.49
N ARG A 157 0.60 -27.93 -6.49
CA ARG A 157 1.91 -27.71 -5.86
C ARG A 157 1.82 -27.05 -4.49
N LEU A 158 0.61 -26.73 -4.02
CA LEU A 158 0.44 -26.08 -2.72
C LEU A 158 0.82 -27.03 -1.59
N SER A 159 1.55 -26.49 -0.62
CA SER A 159 1.95 -27.23 0.58
C SER A 159 0.78 -27.34 1.56
N PRO A 160 0.41 -28.56 1.99
CA PRO A 160 -0.61 -28.75 3.02
C PRO A 160 -0.28 -28.04 4.35
N SER A 161 1.01 -27.88 4.67
CA SER A 161 1.45 -27.21 5.91
C SER A 161 1.23 -25.70 5.91
N LEU A 162 1.02 -25.08 4.75
CA LEU A 162 0.81 -23.64 4.61
C LEU A 162 -0.66 -23.27 4.34
N ARG A 163 -1.56 -24.25 4.48
CA ARG A 163 -2.99 -24.08 4.30
C ARG A 163 -3.57 -23.17 5.37
N ILE A 164 -4.45 -22.27 4.96
CA ILE A 164 -5.20 -21.37 5.84
C ILE A 164 -6.69 -21.67 5.71
N ASP A 165 -7.35 -21.86 6.86
CA ASP A 165 -8.80 -21.98 6.92
C ASP A 165 -9.45 -20.58 6.88
N GLU A 166 -10.52 -20.43 6.10
CA GLU A 166 -11.28 -19.19 5.95
C GLU A 166 -11.97 -18.74 7.25
N ASN A 167 -12.20 -19.65 8.19
CA ASN A 167 -12.81 -19.37 9.49
C ASN A 167 -11.78 -18.97 10.57
N LEU A 168 -10.47 -19.05 10.29
CA LEU A 168 -9.46 -18.59 11.24
C LEU A 168 -9.58 -17.08 11.48
N SER A 169 -9.37 -16.68 12.73
CA SER A 169 -9.30 -15.25 13.07
C SER A 169 -8.06 -14.61 12.46
N ASN A 170 -8.17 -13.35 12.05
CA ASN A 170 -7.05 -12.64 11.42
C ASN A 170 -5.82 -12.59 12.32
N GLY A 171 -6.01 -12.52 13.65
CA GLY A 171 -4.89 -12.58 14.60
C GLY A 171 -4.11 -13.89 14.55
N LYS A 172 -4.77 -15.03 14.32
CA LYS A 172 -4.08 -16.32 14.12
C LYS A 172 -3.37 -16.36 12.77
N VAL A 173 -4.03 -15.94 11.69
CA VAL A 173 -3.43 -15.90 10.36
C VAL A 173 -2.20 -14.97 10.31
N ILE A 174 -2.24 -13.83 11.01
CA ILE A 174 -1.08 -12.92 11.12
C ILE A 174 0.08 -13.59 11.86
N LYS A 175 -0.17 -14.42 12.88
CA LYS A 175 0.89 -15.18 13.55
C LYS A 175 1.52 -16.20 12.60
N GLU A 176 0.71 -16.94 11.85
CA GLU A 176 1.20 -17.86 10.82
C GLU A 176 1.98 -17.12 9.72
N LEU A 177 1.52 -15.94 9.32
CA LEU A 177 2.22 -15.06 8.37
C LEU A 177 3.59 -14.61 8.90
N VAL A 178 3.70 -14.25 10.17
CA VAL A 178 4.99 -13.91 10.81
C VAL A 178 5.91 -15.13 10.85
N SER A 179 5.37 -16.32 11.16
CA SER A 179 6.14 -17.57 11.12
C SER A 179 6.66 -17.87 9.71
N TYR A 180 5.81 -17.72 8.70
CA TYR A 180 6.13 -17.94 7.28
C TYR A 180 7.19 -16.96 6.74
N LEU A 181 7.12 -15.69 7.14
CA LEU A 181 8.07 -14.65 6.70
C LEU A 181 9.36 -14.63 7.55
N GLY A 182 9.26 -15.01 8.82
CA GLY A 182 10.25 -14.76 9.85
C GLY A 182 10.12 -13.38 10.50
N GLU A 183 10.35 -13.32 11.82
CA GLU A 183 10.23 -12.07 12.60
C GLU A 183 11.14 -10.96 12.10
N ALA A 184 12.36 -11.30 11.68
CA ALA A 184 13.32 -10.33 11.15
C ALA A 184 12.80 -9.65 9.87
N VAL A 185 12.13 -10.39 8.99
CA VAL A 185 11.52 -9.84 7.77
C VAL A 185 10.33 -8.95 8.12
N ALA A 186 9.46 -9.38 9.03
CA ALA A 186 8.33 -8.58 9.51
C ALA A 186 8.78 -7.25 10.14
N CYS A 187 9.84 -7.28 10.97
CA CYS A 187 10.45 -6.09 11.56
C CYS A 187 11.05 -5.16 10.52
N LYS A 188 11.79 -5.68 9.53
CA LYS A 188 12.35 -4.91 8.42
C LYS A 188 11.25 -4.27 7.58
N LEU A 189 10.17 -5.00 7.29
CA LEU A 189 9.03 -4.51 6.54
C LEU A 189 8.30 -3.38 7.28
N ALA A 190 8.11 -3.50 8.60
CA ALA A 190 7.52 -2.44 9.42
C ALA A 190 8.29 -1.12 9.32
N VAL A 191 9.62 -1.19 9.25
CA VAL A 191 10.49 -0.02 9.08
C VAL A 191 10.42 0.52 7.66
N LYS A 192 10.70 -0.32 6.65
CA LYS A 192 10.75 0.12 5.24
C LYS A 192 9.42 0.72 4.78
N CYS A 193 8.31 0.08 5.14
CA CYS A 193 6.98 0.56 4.78
C CYS A 193 6.42 1.59 5.76
N LYS A 194 7.19 2.02 6.77
CA LYS A 194 6.76 3.00 7.79
C LYS A 194 5.42 2.63 8.44
N LEU A 195 5.19 1.33 8.66
CA LEU A 195 3.92 0.81 9.16
C LEU A 195 3.59 1.39 10.54
N GLN A 196 2.31 1.69 10.72
CA GLN A 196 1.73 2.05 12.01
C GLN A 196 0.64 1.04 12.35
N SER A 197 0.37 0.91 13.65
CA SER A 197 -0.82 0.20 14.11
C SER A 197 -2.07 0.80 13.48
N SER A 198 -3.05 -0.03 13.16
CA SER A 198 -4.33 0.41 12.58
C SER A 198 -5.02 1.45 13.47
N GLN A 199 -5.86 2.30 12.90
CA GLN A 199 -6.63 3.28 13.66
C GLN A 199 -7.46 2.59 14.76
N LYS A 200 -8.07 1.44 14.45
CA LYS A 200 -8.78 0.60 15.44
C LYS A 200 -7.86 0.24 16.61
N GLN A 201 -6.66 -0.29 16.34
CA GLN A 201 -5.74 -0.65 17.42
C GLN A 201 -5.26 0.57 18.21
N GLN A 202 -5.00 1.70 17.56
CA GLN A 202 -4.60 2.94 18.24
C GLN A 202 -5.72 3.47 19.16
N LEU A 203 -6.98 3.35 18.74
CA LEU A 203 -8.14 3.70 19.57
C LEU A 203 -8.24 2.77 20.78
N ILE A 204 -8.10 1.46 20.59
CA ILE A 204 -8.10 0.47 21.68
C ILE A 204 -6.96 0.77 22.66
N ASP A 205 -5.74 0.99 22.17
CA ASP A 205 -4.59 1.33 23.01
C ASP A 205 -4.83 2.60 23.83
N TRP A 206 -5.41 3.63 23.21
CA TRP A 206 -5.73 4.88 23.89
C TRP A 206 -6.80 4.69 24.96
N LEU A 207 -7.89 3.97 24.63
CA LEU A 207 -9.00 3.69 25.54
C LEU A 207 -8.53 2.91 26.77
N ARG A 208 -7.69 1.88 26.57
CA ARG A 208 -7.09 1.09 27.66
C ARG A 208 -6.19 1.91 28.59
N ALA A 209 -5.60 2.98 28.08
CA ALA A 209 -4.77 3.87 28.89
C ALA A 209 -5.61 4.87 29.70
N GLN A 210 -6.92 4.98 29.45
CA GLN A 210 -7.79 5.83 30.25
C GLN A 210 -8.24 5.07 31.51
N ASN A 211 -8.12 5.72 32.67
CA ASN A 211 -8.66 5.22 33.92
C ASN A 211 -10.12 5.70 34.09
N ASP A 212 -10.98 5.32 33.15
CA ASP A 212 -12.39 5.77 33.09
C ASP A 212 -13.32 4.55 33.17
N SER A 213 -14.31 4.61 34.05
CA SER A 213 -15.25 3.51 34.32
C SER A 213 -16.15 3.16 33.14
N ARG A 214 -16.26 4.05 32.15
CA ARG A 214 -17.05 3.83 30.92
C ARG A 214 -16.31 3.00 29.87
N VAL A 215 -15.00 2.76 30.04
CA VAL A 215 -14.21 1.95 29.11
C VAL A 215 -14.50 0.46 29.33
N PRO A 216 -15.04 -0.26 28.33
CA PRO A 216 -15.29 -1.70 28.44
C PRO A 216 -14.00 -2.51 28.61
N LYS A 217 -14.15 -3.79 28.97
CA LYS A 217 -13.02 -4.73 29.03
C LYS A 217 -12.43 -4.92 27.62
N LEU A 218 -11.17 -5.37 27.58
CA LEU A 218 -10.42 -5.51 26.32
C LEU A 218 -11.13 -6.40 25.29
N VAL A 219 -11.73 -7.51 25.74
CA VAL A 219 -12.43 -8.44 24.86
C VAL A 219 -13.56 -7.71 24.12
N ASP A 220 -14.36 -6.93 24.86
CA ASP A 220 -15.48 -6.16 24.29
C ASP A 220 -14.96 -5.07 23.34
N LEU A 221 -13.89 -4.36 23.71
CA LEU A 221 -13.26 -3.34 22.86
C LEU A 221 -12.76 -3.89 21.52
N MET A 222 -12.30 -5.14 21.49
CA MET A 222 -11.80 -5.77 20.26
C MET A 222 -12.93 -6.12 19.29
N GLU A 223 -14.13 -6.40 19.79
CA GLU A 223 -15.31 -6.70 18.97
C GLU A 223 -15.97 -5.44 18.41
N LEU A 224 -15.83 -4.29 19.08
CA LEU A 224 -16.43 -3.04 18.61
C LEU A 224 -15.93 -2.60 17.21
N PRO A 225 -16.82 -2.09 16.34
CA PRO A 225 -16.41 -1.51 15.07
C PRO A 225 -15.68 -0.18 15.28
N PRO A 226 -14.83 0.26 14.33
CA PRO A 226 -14.04 1.48 14.47
C PRO A 226 -14.87 2.74 14.77
N ARG A 227 -16.08 2.84 14.23
CA ARG A 227 -17.00 3.97 14.47
C ARG A 227 -17.36 4.10 15.94
N ASP A 228 -17.68 2.98 16.60
CA ASP A 228 -18.09 2.99 18.00
C ASP A 228 -16.91 3.30 18.92
N LEU A 229 -15.71 2.85 18.57
CA LEU A 229 -14.48 3.21 19.27
C LEU A 229 -14.16 4.71 19.15
N VAL A 230 -14.41 5.33 17.98
CA VAL A 230 -14.28 6.78 17.80
C VAL A 230 -15.31 7.52 18.64
N ASN A 231 -16.57 7.07 18.63
CA ASN A 231 -17.64 7.68 19.43
C ASN A 231 -17.33 7.58 20.93
N LEU A 232 -16.85 6.43 21.41
CA LEU A 232 -16.46 6.24 22.80
C LEU A 232 -15.28 7.15 23.18
N LYS A 233 -14.27 7.27 22.31
CA LYS A 233 -13.18 8.22 22.50
C LYS A 233 -13.68 9.67 22.53
N ALA A 234 -14.61 10.06 21.67
CA ALA A 234 -15.19 11.40 21.66
C ALA A 234 -15.99 11.68 22.93
N LEU A 235 -16.77 10.70 23.41
CA LEU A 235 -17.52 10.78 24.67
C LEU A 235 -16.60 10.96 25.90
N ILE A 236 -15.48 10.23 25.95
CA ILE A 236 -14.52 10.32 27.06
C ILE A 236 -13.71 11.62 26.99
N SER A 237 -13.26 12.00 25.80
CA SER A 237 -12.38 13.17 25.62
C SER A 237 -13.12 14.51 25.50
N GLY A 238 -14.45 14.50 25.33
CA GLY A 238 -15.27 15.69 25.12
C GLY A 238 -15.00 16.43 23.80
N LYS A 239 -14.23 15.85 22.88
CA LYS A 239 -13.83 16.48 21.61
C LYS A 239 -14.50 15.80 20.43
N LYS A 240 -15.07 16.59 19.51
CA LYS A 240 -15.59 16.08 18.23
C LYS A 240 -14.43 15.50 17.39
N GLY A 241 -14.75 14.46 16.63
CA GLY A 241 -13.80 13.84 15.70
C GLY A 241 -13.35 14.82 14.61
N PHE A 242 -12.07 14.79 14.26
CA PHE A 242 -11.51 15.54 13.16
C PHE A 242 -11.84 14.86 11.82
N SER A 243 -12.38 15.62 10.86
CA SER A 243 -12.54 15.20 9.47
C SER A 243 -11.60 16.01 8.59
N LYS A 244 -10.89 15.35 7.67
CA LYS A 244 -10.06 16.01 6.67
C LYS A 244 -10.64 15.69 5.29
N ASP A 245 -10.72 16.69 4.44
CA ASP A 245 -11.04 16.48 3.04
C ASP A 245 -9.83 15.85 2.35
N PHE A 246 -10.05 14.69 1.73
CA PHE A 246 -9.04 13.99 0.96
C PHE A 246 -9.41 14.08 -0.51
N SER A 247 -8.47 14.53 -1.35
CA SER A 247 -8.61 14.42 -2.79
C SER A 247 -8.60 12.94 -3.20
N THR A 248 -9.40 12.61 -4.19
CA THR A 248 -9.43 11.29 -4.84
C THR A 248 -8.76 11.38 -6.20
N TYR A 249 -8.27 10.25 -6.72
CA TYR A 249 -7.62 10.23 -8.03
C TYR A 249 -8.63 9.99 -9.15
N SER A 250 -8.32 10.49 -10.34
CA SER A 250 -9.04 10.14 -11.57
C SER A 250 -8.72 8.70 -12.00
N THR A 251 -9.54 8.12 -12.87
CA THR A 251 -9.28 6.78 -13.43
C THR A 251 -8.01 6.76 -14.27
N GLU A 252 -7.70 7.88 -14.91
CA GLU A 252 -6.63 8.12 -15.88
C GLU A 252 -5.30 8.22 -15.17
N ASP A 253 -5.27 8.93 -14.03
CA ASP A 253 -4.08 9.01 -13.20
C ASP A 253 -3.78 7.66 -12.54
N VAL A 254 -4.81 6.91 -12.13
CA VAL A 254 -4.65 5.54 -11.62
C VAL A 254 -4.15 4.58 -12.70
N PHE A 255 -4.76 4.62 -13.88
CA PHE A 255 -4.36 3.81 -15.02
C PHE A 255 -2.93 4.12 -15.45
N LEU A 256 -2.56 5.40 -15.61
CA LEU A 256 -1.21 5.79 -16.02
C LEU A 256 -0.16 5.37 -14.98
N HIS A 257 -0.46 5.53 -13.69
CA HIS A 257 0.42 5.07 -12.61
C HIS A 257 0.65 3.56 -12.67
N GLU A 258 -0.43 2.77 -12.79
CA GLU A 258 -0.30 1.31 -12.86
C GLU A 258 0.33 0.84 -14.17
N LEU A 259 0.05 1.50 -15.30
CA LEU A 259 0.69 1.23 -16.58
C LEU A 259 2.21 1.44 -16.48
N GLN A 260 2.63 2.58 -15.91
CA GLN A 260 4.04 2.87 -15.66
C GLN A 260 4.67 1.82 -14.74
N ARG A 261 4.03 1.51 -13.61
CA ARG A 261 4.57 0.54 -12.64
C ARG A 261 4.71 -0.85 -13.25
N GLN A 262 3.72 -1.28 -14.03
CA GLN A 262 3.74 -2.60 -14.67
C GLN A 262 4.79 -2.72 -15.76
N THR A 263 5.32 -1.63 -16.33
CA THR A 263 6.44 -1.72 -17.29
C THR A 263 7.69 -2.41 -16.74
N ALA A 264 7.89 -2.39 -15.41
CA ALA A 264 8.98 -3.12 -14.75
C ALA A 264 8.84 -4.65 -14.85
N HIS A 265 7.62 -5.16 -15.03
CA HIS A 265 7.29 -6.58 -15.11
C HIS A 265 6.80 -7.01 -16.50
N ARG A 266 6.31 -6.05 -17.28
CA ARG A 266 5.74 -6.17 -18.63
C ARG A 266 6.33 -5.08 -19.55
N PRO A 267 7.56 -5.28 -20.06
CA PRO A 267 8.21 -4.29 -20.93
C PRO A 267 7.43 -3.97 -22.20
N ASP A 268 6.56 -4.88 -22.66
CA ASP A 268 5.61 -4.67 -23.77
C ASP A 268 4.68 -3.46 -23.55
N LEU A 269 4.47 -3.04 -22.29
CA LEU A 269 3.63 -1.89 -21.96
C LEU A 269 4.32 -0.54 -22.16
N ILE A 270 5.63 -0.50 -22.42
CA ILE A 270 6.38 0.76 -22.61
C ILE A 270 5.83 1.55 -23.79
N GLU A 271 5.69 0.91 -24.96
CA GLU A 271 5.17 1.58 -26.17
C GLU A 271 3.72 2.04 -25.98
N VAL A 272 2.91 1.22 -25.31
CA VAL A 272 1.52 1.53 -25.00
C VAL A 272 1.42 2.75 -24.09
N ARG A 273 2.32 2.87 -23.11
CA ARG A 273 2.42 4.04 -22.22
C ARG A 273 2.74 5.31 -23.00
N GLU A 274 3.76 5.29 -23.86
CA GLU A 274 4.14 6.46 -24.64
C GLU A 274 3.00 6.92 -25.56
N TYR A 275 2.33 5.96 -26.21
CA TYR A 275 1.15 6.25 -27.01
C TYR A 275 0.01 6.88 -26.17
N TYR A 276 -0.27 6.33 -25.00
CA TYR A 276 -1.31 6.85 -24.10
C TYR A 276 -0.99 8.27 -23.63
N LEU A 277 0.26 8.54 -23.24
CA LEU A 277 0.72 9.88 -22.84
C LEU A 277 0.52 10.90 -23.95
N ALA A 278 0.85 10.55 -25.19
CA ALA A 278 0.65 11.42 -26.36
C ALA A 278 -0.84 11.74 -26.64
N LYS A 279 -1.77 10.94 -26.11
CA LYS A 279 -3.22 11.09 -26.29
C LYS A 279 -3.97 11.53 -25.03
N LEU A 280 -3.25 11.83 -23.94
CA LEU A 280 -3.87 12.11 -22.64
C LEU A 280 -4.65 13.43 -22.60
N GLN A 281 -4.24 14.45 -23.36
CA GLN A 281 -4.90 15.76 -23.36
C GLN A 281 -6.36 15.71 -23.84
N PRO A 282 -6.68 15.11 -25.00
CA PRO A 282 -8.06 14.88 -25.42
C PRO A 282 -8.91 14.13 -24.40
N VAL A 283 -8.33 13.12 -23.74
CA VAL A 283 -9.03 12.32 -22.70
C VAL A 283 -9.40 13.21 -21.51
N ARG A 284 -8.43 13.94 -20.96
CA ARG A 284 -8.67 14.84 -19.81
C ARG A 284 -9.69 15.94 -20.13
N ALA A 285 -9.68 16.47 -21.34
CA ALA A 285 -10.66 17.45 -21.78
C ALA A 285 -12.09 16.88 -21.81
N LEU A 286 -12.25 15.65 -22.31
CA LEU A 286 -13.53 14.95 -22.33
C LEU A 286 -14.08 14.72 -20.92
N GLU A 287 -13.24 14.24 -20.01
CA GLU A 287 -13.64 13.97 -18.63
C GLU A 287 -13.98 15.23 -17.84
N PHE A 288 -13.18 16.28 -18.01
CA PHE A 288 -13.46 17.57 -17.39
C PHE A 288 -14.83 18.10 -17.84
N GLY A 289 -15.16 17.96 -19.12
CA GLY A 289 -16.49 18.29 -19.65
C GLY A 289 -17.61 17.49 -18.98
N LEU A 290 -17.42 16.18 -18.75
CA LEU A 290 -18.39 15.32 -18.07
C LEU A 290 -18.56 15.66 -16.59
N SER A 291 -17.46 16.01 -15.92
CA SER A 291 -17.46 16.45 -14.51
C SER A 291 -18.20 17.78 -14.37
N LEU A 292 -17.87 18.77 -15.21
CA LEU A 292 -18.55 20.06 -15.20
C LEU A 292 -20.03 19.93 -15.48
N SER A 293 -20.43 19.12 -16.47
CA SER A 293 -21.83 18.89 -16.82
C SER A 293 -22.65 18.40 -15.62
N GLY A 294 -22.06 17.53 -14.78
CA GLY A 294 -22.71 17.07 -13.54
C GLY A 294 -22.83 18.14 -12.46
N ILE A 295 -21.91 19.10 -12.40
CA ILE A 295 -21.92 20.20 -11.42
C ILE A 295 -22.92 21.29 -11.82
N ILE A 296 -22.94 21.65 -13.11
CA ILE A 296 -23.75 22.76 -13.63
C ILE A 296 -25.11 22.31 -14.19
N GLY A 297 -25.48 21.04 -14.01
CA GLY A 297 -26.78 20.51 -14.40
C GLY A 297 -26.99 20.39 -15.92
N ILE A 298 -25.93 20.43 -16.72
CA ILE A 298 -26.03 20.21 -18.17
C ILE A 298 -26.15 18.69 -18.44
N PRO A 299 -27.10 18.25 -19.28
CA PRO A 299 -27.25 16.84 -19.59
C PRO A 299 -25.98 16.26 -20.21
N ARG A 300 -25.48 15.16 -19.64
CA ARG A 300 -24.42 14.38 -20.28
C ARG A 300 -24.96 13.78 -21.58
N THR A 301 -24.20 13.88 -22.67
CA THR A 301 -24.58 13.17 -23.89
C THR A 301 -24.33 11.67 -23.71
N THR A 302 -25.18 10.85 -24.31
CA THR A 302 -25.01 9.39 -24.35
C THR A 302 -23.67 9.00 -24.99
N GLU A 303 -23.23 9.75 -26.00
CA GLU A 303 -21.97 9.55 -26.72
C GLU A 303 -20.73 9.75 -25.82
N THR A 304 -20.63 10.88 -25.10
CA THR A 304 -19.48 11.17 -24.22
C THR A 304 -19.35 10.17 -23.08
N THR A 305 -20.48 9.73 -22.52
CA THR A 305 -20.52 8.68 -21.49
C THR A 305 -20.07 7.33 -22.05
N THR A 306 -20.50 7.00 -23.28
CA THR A 306 -20.11 5.76 -23.96
C THR A 306 -18.62 5.71 -24.28
N LEU A 307 -18.06 6.80 -24.82
CA LEU A 307 -16.64 6.92 -25.12
C LEU A 307 -15.77 6.72 -23.86
N THR A 308 -16.15 7.36 -22.75
CA THR A 308 -15.42 7.26 -21.49
C THR A 308 -15.52 5.85 -20.90
N SER A 309 -16.71 5.25 -20.91
CA SER A 309 -16.92 3.86 -20.46
C SER A 309 -16.09 2.85 -21.27
N ASN A 310 -16.05 3.00 -22.59
CA ASN A 310 -15.24 2.16 -23.47
C ASN A 310 -13.74 2.30 -23.19
N LEU A 311 -13.28 3.54 -22.93
CA LEU A 311 -11.89 3.80 -22.54
C LEU A 311 -11.55 3.11 -21.21
N HIS A 312 -12.36 3.32 -20.17
CA HIS A 312 -12.13 2.73 -18.83
C HIS A 312 -12.10 1.21 -18.89
N LYS A 313 -13.01 0.59 -19.66
CA LYS A 313 -12.99 -0.85 -19.90
C LYS A 313 -11.73 -1.31 -20.61
N ALA A 314 -11.30 -0.62 -21.66
CA ALA A 314 -10.08 -0.97 -22.40
C ALA A 314 -8.81 -0.82 -21.55
N GLN A 315 -8.75 0.22 -20.71
CA GLN A 315 -7.70 0.42 -19.72
C GLN A 315 -7.65 -0.73 -18.71
N PHE A 316 -8.81 -1.12 -18.16
CA PHE A 316 -8.92 -2.26 -17.26
C PHE A 316 -8.42 -3.55 -17.93
N GLU A 317 -8.92 -3.87 -19.13
CA GLU A 317 -8.56 -5.07 -19.87
C GLU A 317 -7.04 -5.13 -20.15
N LEU A 318 -6.43 -4.03 -20.60
CA LEU A 318 -4.99 -3.97 -20.86
C LEU A 318 -4.16 -4.32 -19.62
N LEU A 319 -4.50 -3.75 -18.47
CA LEU A 319 -3.81 -4.05 -17.20
C LEU A 319 -3.95 -5.52 -16.79
N HIS A 320 -5.01 -6.19 -17.25
CA HIS A 320 -5.27 -7.62 -16.97
C HIS A 320 -4.77 -8.56 -18.07
N GLY A 321 -3.95 -8.07 -19.01
CA GLY A 321 -3.36 -8.89 -20.08
C GLY A 321 -4.16 -8.91 -21.38
N GLY A 322 -5.16 -8.04 -21.51
CA GLY A 322 -5.89 -7.80 -22.75
C GLY A 322 -5.03 -7.12 -23.81
N SER A 323 -5.51 -7.18 -25.06
CA SER A 323 -4.82 -6.58 -26.21
C SER A 323 -4.85 -5.04 -26.15
N PRO A 324 -3.74 -4.36 -26.51
CA PRO A 324 -3.71 -2.89 -26.60
C PRO A 324 -4.60 -2.34 -27.73
N ALA A 325 -5.05 -3.17 -28.67
CA ALA A 325 -5.88 -2.74 -29.79
C ALA A 325 -7.18 -2.04 -29.34
N ASN A 326 -7.83 -2.55 -28.29
CA ASN A 326 -9.05 -1.95 -27.74
C ASN A 326 -8.78 -0.55 -27.17
N LEU A 327 -7.64 -0.37 -26.49
CA LEU A 327 -7.23 0.93 -25.95
C LEU A 327 -6.94 1.92 -27.09
N PHE A 328 -6.17 1.50 -28.09
CA PHE A 328 -5.86 2.35 -29.24
C PHE A 328 -7.11 2.78 -30.01
N TYR A 329 -8.05 1.86 -30.17
CA TYR A 329 -9.34 2.16 -30.78
C TYR A 329 -10.13 3.20 -29.98
N ALA A 330 -10.27 3.01 -28.66
CA ALA A 330 -10.97 3.95 -27.78
C ALA A 330 -10.32 5.35 -27.81
N LEU A 331 -8.99 5.43 -27.76
CA LEU A 331 -8.26 6.69 -27.84
C LEU A 331 -8.44 7.39 -29.21
N LYS A 332 -8.50 6.61 -30.30
CA LYS A 332 -8.75 7.15 -31.64
C LYS A 332 -10.14 7.78 -31.72
N GLN A 333 -11.17 7.12 -31.18
CA GLN A 333 -12.53 7.65 -31.16
C GLN A 333 -12.62 8.96 -30.37
N ILE A 334 -11.98 9.04 -29.19
CA ILE A 334 -11.93 10.26 -28.39
C ILE A 334 -11.21 11.39 -29.15
N GLY A 335 -10.10 11.08 -29.83
CA GLY A 335 -9.38 12.02 -30.67
C GLY A 335 -10.23 12.58 -31.81
N GLN A 336 -11.01 11.73 -32.48
CA GLN A 336 -11.93 12.15 -33.54
C GLN A 336 -13.06 13.04 -33.00
N PHE A 337 -13.71 12.62 -31.92
CA PHE A 337 -14.78 13.38 -31.26
C PHE A 337 -14.32 14.78 -30.83
N THR A 338 -13.13 14.88 -30.23
CA THR A 338 -12.57 16.18 -29.80
C THR A 338 -12.18 17.07 -30.98
N ALA A 339 -11.64 16.51 -32.06
CA ALA A 339 -11.33 17.25 -33.28
C ALA A 339 -12.60 17.80 -33.96
N GLU A 340 -13.65 17.00 -34.09
CA GLU A 340 -14.93 17.39 -34.69
C GLU A 340 -15.63 18.50 -33.90
N ARG A 341 -15.64 18.41 -32.56
CA ARG A 341 -16.20 19.46 -31.70
C ARG A 341 -15.45 20.79 -31.84
N ASN A 342 -14.13 20.74 -31.94
CA ASN A 342 -13.30 21.94 -32.15
C ASN A 342 -13.54 22.54 -33.54
N ALA A 343 -13.67 21.71 -34.57
CA ALA A 343 -14.01 22.15 -35.93
C ALA A 343 -15.42 22.76 -36.02
N GLY A 344 -16.41 22.19 -35.32
CA GLY A 344 -17.77 22.72 -35.24
C GLY A 344 -17.84 24.09 -34.55
N ASN A 345 -17.09 24.27 -33.46
CA ASN A 345 -17.01 25.55 -32.74
C ASN A 345 -16.29 26.65 -33.55
N SER A 346 -15.46 26.32 -34.53
CA SER A 346 -14.83 27.30 -35.41
C SER A 346 -15.78 27.89 -36.47
N LYS A 347 -16.96 27.28 -36.68
CA LYS A 347 -17.99 27.74 -37.64
C LYS A 347 -19.14 28.51 -36.99
N GLY A 348 -19.18 28.61 -35.66
CA GLY A 348 -20.17 29.39 -34.91
C GLY A 348 -19.47 30.41 -34.03
N SER A 349 -19.83 31.68 -34.17
CA SER A 349 -19.32 32.80 -33.37
C SER A 349 -19.71 32.65 -31.90
N ASN A 350 -18.97 31.85 -31.14
CA ASN A 350 -18.86 31.90 -29.68
C ASN A 350 -17.56 31.20 -29.24
N ALA A 351 -16.43 31.70 -29.77
CA ALA A 351 -15.10 31.36 -29.30
C ALA A 351 -14.80 32.07 -27.97
N ARG A 352 -15.54 31.73 -26.91
CA ARG A 352 -15.17 32.08 -25.53
C ARG A 352 -15.67 30.96 -24.62
N THR A 353 -14.73 30.10 -24.21
CA THR A 353 -14.62 29.38 -22.93
C THR A 353 -14.01 28.00 -23.17
N LEU A 354 -12.72 27.96 -23.49
CA LEU A 354 -11.78 26.84 -23.21
C LEU A 354 -10.39 27.26 -23.72
N ALA A 355 -9.95 28.43 -23.25
CA ALA A 355 -8.56 28.83 -23.40
C ALA A 355 -7.75 28.09 -22.33
N VAL A 356 -6.87 27.20 -22.80
CA VAL A 356 -5.55 26.89 -22.25
C VAL A 356 -5.42 27.14 -20.74
N LEU A 357 -5.70 26.11 -19.94
CA LEU A 357 -5.08 25.98 -18.63
C LEU A 357 -3.83 25.12 -18.82
N GLU A 358 -2.67 25.77 -18.83
CA GLU A 358 -1.40 25.10 -18.54
C GLU A 358 -1.51 24.49 -17.14
N PHE A 359 -1.89 23.22 -17.07
CA PHE A 359 -1.84 22.46 -15.84
C PHE A 359 -0.37 22.24 -15.48
N ARG A 360 0.11 22.97 -14.47
CA ARG A 360 1.27 22.56 -13.69
C ARG A 360 1.06 21.10 -13.27
N GLN A 361 1.91 20.21 -13.80
CA GLN A 361 2.00 18.86 -13.28
C GLN A 361 2.18 18.97 -11.76
N PRO A 362 1.41 18.25 -10.93
CA PRO A 362 1.90 17.97 -9.58
C PRO A 362 3.26 17.29 -9.77
N PRO A 363 4.28 17.60 -8.96
CA PRO A 363 5.58 16.99 -9.14
C PRO A 363 5.38 15.48 -9.11
N LEU A 364 5.63 14.83 -10.25
CA LEU A 364 6.02 13.43 -10.26
C LEU A 364 7.19 13.39 -9.29
N GLY A 365 6.98 12.84 -8.10
CA GLY A 365 8.01 12.77 -7.09
C GLY A 365 9.22 12.11 -7.69
N THR A 366 10.23 12.91 -8.02
CA THR A 366 11.59 12.46 -8.27
C THR A 366 12.18 12.08 -6.92
N GLU A 367 11.62 11.07 -6.27
CA GLU A 367 12.47 10.18 -5.49
C GLU A 367 13.11 9.25 -6.51
N SER A 368 14.18 9.74 -7.14
CA SER A 368 15.21 8.87 -7.66
C SER A 368 15.65 7.98 -6.50
N VAL A 369 15.11 6.77 -6.45
CA VAL A 369 15.78 5.68 -5.77
C VAL A 369 17.00 5.41 -6.63
N THR A 370 18.09 6.14 -6.36
CA THR A 370 19.42 5.67 -6.72
C THR A 370 19.57 4.31 -6.06
N LEU A 371 19.38 3.26 -6.85
CA LEU A 371 19.97 1.95 -6.58
C LEU A 371 21.48 2.20 -6.56
N SER A 372 22.00 2.45 -5.37
CA SER A 372 23.44 2.41 -5.13
C SER A 372 23.87 0.97 -5.41
N SER A 373 24.57 0.80 -6.51
CA SER A 373 25.31 -0.40 -6.86
C SER A 373 26.49 -0.55 -5.90
N HIS A 374 26.23 -1.17 -4.75
CA HIS A 374 27.25 -1.89 -4.00
C HIS A 374 26.67 -3.24 -3.62
N PHE A 375 26.73 -4.16 -4.58
CA PHE A 375 26.82 -5.58 -4.31
C PHE A 375 28.28 -5.86 -3.94
N GLU A 376 28.57 -6.02 -2.66
CA GLU A 376 29.71 -6.83 -2.22
C GLU A 376 29.19 -8.27 -2.08
N GLU A 377 29.73 -9.14 -2.93
CA GLU A 377 29.59 -10.58 -2.84
C GLU A 377 30.37 -11.07 -1.61
N ASP A 378 29.67 -11.33 -0.51
CA ASP A 378 30.20 -12.16 0.57
C ASP A 378 29.70 -13.59 0.40
N THR A 379 30.42 -14.34 -0.44
CA THR A 379 30.47 -15.81 -0.40
C THR A 379 31.09 -16.25 0.93
N PRO A 380 30.47 -17.16 1.70
CA PRO A 380 31.10 -17.71 2.88
C PRO A 380 32.17 -18.74 2.48
N PRO A 381 33.36 -18.78 3.11
CA PRO A 381 34.21 -19.94 3.03
C PRO A 381 33.65 -21.04 3.95
N PHE A 382 33.87 -22.28 3.53
CA PHE A 382 33.67 -23.56 4.21
C PHE A 382 33.35 -23.56 5.71
#